data_AF-A0A2G6N394-F1
#
_entry.id   AF-A0A2G6N394-F1
#
_cell.length_a   1.000
_cell.length_b   1.000
_cell.length_c   1.000
_cell.angle_alpha   90.00
_cell.angle_beta   90.00
_cell.angle_gamma   90.00
#
_symmetry.space_group_name_H-M   'P 1'
#
loop_
_entity.id
_entity.type
_entity.pdbx_description
1 polymer ?
#
loop_
_entity_poly.entity_id
_entity_poly.type
_entity_poly.pdbx_seq_one_letter_code
_entity_poly.pdbx_strand_id
1 'polypeptide(L)' 'AILMNSAMQLERSRHLNAAPYERSGLRKGYANGNKPKTMNTRVGEVQLAIPQTRGTDFYPQSMEISDDWEGSGRKYLMD' A
#
# COMPACT_ATOMS: atom_id res chain seq x y z
N ALA A 1 9.14 -6.93 9.85
CA ALA A 1 8.00 -6.59 8.97
C ALA A 1 6.91 -5.75 9.66
N ILE A 2 6.60 -5.98 10.94
CA ILE A 2 5.45 -5.36 11.62
C ILE A 2 5.40 -3.84 11.47
N LEU A 3 6.50 -3.14 11.79
CA LEU A 3 6.55 -1.67 11.71
C LEU A 3 6.23 -1.14 10.29
N MET A 4 6.82 -1.75 9.26
CA MET A 4 6.58 -1.38 7.87
C MET A 4 5.13 -1.60 7.46
N ASN A 5 4.57 -2.77 7.79
CA ASN A 5 3.18 -3.08 7.50
C ASN A 5 2.24 -2.09 8.20
N SER A 6 2.49 -1.75 9.47
CA SER A 6 1.70 -0.76 10.22
C SER A 6 1.77 0.64 9.60
N ALA A 7 2.96 1.08 9.16
CA ALA A 7 3.12 2.36 8.47
C ALA A 7 2.30 2.40 7.18
N MET A 8 2.38 1.37 6.35
CA MET A 8 1.60 1.27 5.12
C MET A 8 0.08 1.27 5.37
N GLN A 9 -0.38 0.62 6.46
CA GLN A 9 -1.80 0.65 6.84
C GLN A 9 -2.26 2.05 7.24
N LEU A 10 -1.43 2.78 7.99
CA LEU A 10 -1.69 4.16 8.39
C LEU A 10 -1.76 5.08 7.16
N GLU A 11 -0.84 4.92 6.22
CA GLU A 11 -0.86 5.65 4.95
C GLU A 11 -2.14 5.40 4.16
N ARG A 12 -2.59 4.13 4.06
CA ARG A 12 -3.88 3.82 3.41
C ARG A 12 -5.05 4.51 4.11
N SER A 13 -5.11 4.46 5.44
CA SER A 13 -6.18 5.12 6.19
C SER A 13 -6.21 6.63 5.96
N ARG A 14 -5.04 7.27 5.90
CA ARG A 14 -4.91 8.69 5.54
C ARG A 14 -5.39 8.94 4.13
N HIS A 15 -4.96 8.13 3.15
CA HIS A 15 -5.40 8.23 1.76
C HIS A 15 -6.92 8.10 1.61
N LEU A 16 -7.52 7.17 2.35
CA LEU A 16 -8.97 6.92 2.31
C LEU A 16 -9.79 7.94 3.11
N ASN A 17 -9.16 8.83 3.90
CA ASN A 17 -9.81 9.69 4.89
C ASN A 17 -10.70 8.92 5.89
N ALA A 18 -10.29 7.70 6.24
CA ALA A 18 -11.00 6.84 7.18
C ALA A 18 -10.08 5.79 7.81
N ALA A 19 -10.16 5.66 9.13
CA ALA A 19 -9.64 4.52 9.87
C ALA A 19 -10.43 3.22 9.53
N PRO A 20 -9.91 2.04 9.91
CA PRO A 20 -10.62 0.78 9.70
C PRO A 20 -12.02 0.82 10.31
N TYR A 21 -13.02 0.49 9.49
CA TYR A 21 -14.45 0.47 9.85
C TYR A 21 -15.05 1.83 10.27
N GLU A 22 -14.30 2.93 10.21
CA GLU A 22 -14.78 4.26 10.58
C GLU A 22 -15.82 4.79 9.59
N ARG A 23 -16.98 5.21 10.08
CA ARG A 23 -17.95 5.95 9.26
C ARG A 23 -17.50 7.41 9.15
N SER A 24 -17.04 7.81 7.97
CA SER A 24 -16.59 9.17 7.68
C SER A 24 -17.26 9.66 6.40
N GLY A 25 -17.84 10.87 6.44
CA GLY A 25 -18.38 11.53 5.25
C GLY A 25 -17.32 12.01 4.27
N LEU A 26 -16.05 12.06 4.70
CA LEU A 26 -14.90 12.46 3.88
C LEU A 26 -14.24 11.28 3.16
N ARG A 27 -14.76 10.05 3.33
CA ARG A 27 -14.19 8.83 2.78
C ARG A 27 -14.12 8.89 1.24
N LYS A 28 -12.94 8.60 0.68
CA LYS A 28 -12.70 8.65 -0.78
C LYS A 28 -12.66 7.28 -1.48
N GLY A 29 -12.68 6.17 -0.74
CA GLY A 29 -12.66 4.82 -1.28
C GLY A 29 -12.74 3.76 -0.17
N TYR A 30 -12.36 2.51 -0.48
CA TYR A 30 -12.43 1.42 0.48
C TYR A 30 -11.12 0.63 0.55
N ALA A 31 -10.80 0.10 1.73
CA ALA A 31 -9.76 -0.91 1.87
C ALA A 31 -10.15 -2.18 1.13
N ASN A 32 -9.17 -2.82 0.46
CA ASN A 32 -9.41 -4.00 -0.35
C ASN A 32 -8.37 -5.10 -0.10
N GLY A 33 -8.20 -5.49 1.15
CA GLY A 33 -7.20 -6.48 1.54
C GLY A 33 -5.77 -5.99 1.35
N ASN A 34 -4.84 -6.94 1.20
CA ASN A 34 -3.41 -6.69 1.02
C ASN A 34 -2.83 -7.67 -0.03
N LYS A 35 -1.84 -7.21 -0.81
CA LYS A 35 -1.04 -8.04 -1.72
C LYS A 35 0.26 -8.46 -1.04
N PRO A 36 0.61 -9.77 -0.98
CA PRO A 36 1.89 -10.19 -0.43
C PRO A 36 3.06 -9.73 -1.32
N LYS A 37 4.17 -9.32 -0.70
CA LYS A 37 5.45 -9.05 -1.37
C LYS A 37 6.61 -9.48 -0.49
N THR A 38 7.57 -10.22 -1.05
CA THR A 38 8.85 -10.52 -0.38
C THR A 38 9.87 -9.48 -0.81
N MET A 39 10.63 -8.95 0.15
CA MET A 39 11.68 -7.97 -0.10
C MET A 39 12.98 -8.43 0.54
N ASN A 40 14.05 -8.43 -0.26
CA ASN A 40 15.39 -8.73 0.21
C ASN A 40 15.98 -7.48 0.89
N THR A 41 16.38 -7.60 2.14
CA THR A 41 17.02 -6.52 2.90
C THR A 41 18.43 -6.93 3.31
N ARG A 42 19.22 -5.97 3.81
CA ARG A 42 20.57 -6.25 4.33
C ARG A 42 20.59 -7.26 5.48
N VAL A 43 19.47 -7.41 6.18
CA VAL A 43 19.31 -8.32 7.33
C VAL A 43 18.51 -9.58 6.99
N GLY A 44 18.31 -9.85 5.71
CA GLY A 44 17.57 -11.01 5.21
C GLY A 44 16.23 -10.68 4.56
N GLU A 45 15.46 -11.71 4.26
CA GLU A 45 14.16 -11.59 3.60
C GLU A 45 13.08 -11.09 4.55
N VAL A 46 12.24 -10.19 4.06
CA VAL A 46 11.11 -9.64 4.80
C VAL A 46 9.83 -9.84 4.00
N GLN A 47 8.84 -10.50 4.61
CA GLN A 47 7.50 -10.65 4.06
C GLN A 47 6.64 -9.44 4.42
N LEU A 48 6.10 -8.78 3.41
CA LEU A 48 5.28 -7.57 3.53
C LEU A 48 3.87 -7.82 3.00
N ALA A 49 2.90 -7.10 3.56
CA ALA A 49 1.50 -7.14 3.15
C ALA A 49 1.08 -5.75 2.68
N ILE A 50 1.23 -5.50 1.37
CA ILE A 50 1.00 -4.18 0.77
C ILE A 50 -0.50 -3.89 0.74
N PRO A 51 -0.99 -2.83 1.42
CA PRO A 51 -2.40 -2.51 1.45
C PRO A 51 -2.91 -2.10 0.08
N GLN A 52 -4.09 -2.58 -0.28
CA GLN A 52 -4.79 -2.21 -1.51
C GLN A 52 -6.05 -1.40 -1.20
N THR A 53 -6.46 -0.59 -2.17
CA THR A 53 -7.70 0.20 -2.16
C THR A 53 -8.61 -0.22 -3.30
N ARG A 54 -9.90 0.08 -3.16
CA ARG A 54 -10.91 -0.02 -4.22
C ARG A 54 -11.45 1.38 -4.51
N GLY A 55 -11.53 1.72 -5.79
CA GLY A 55 -12.07 2.99 -6.28
C GLY A 55 -11.11 4.18 -6.19
N THR A 56 -9.84 3.97 -5.82
CA THR A 56 -8.79 4.99 -5.81
C THR A 56 -7.44 4.36 -6.11
N ASP A 57 -6.53 5.12 -6.73
CA ASP A 57 -5.15 4.72 -6.89
C ASP A 57 -4.36 4.99 -5.61
N PHE A 58 -3.77 3.94 -5.06
CA PHE A 58 -2.98 3.99 -3.84
C PHE A 58 -1.80 3.05 -3.95
N TYR A 59 -0.64 3.54 -3.54
CA TYR A 59 0.50 2.72 -3.20
C TYR A 59 1.22 3.39 -2.03
N PRO A 60 1.64 2.64 -1.01
CA PRO A 60 2.30 3.23 0.14
C PRO A 60 3.62 3.89 -0.25
N GLN A 61 3.86 5.10 0.25
CA GLN A 61 5.11 5.84 0.09
C GLN A 61 6.24 5.24 0.91
N SER A 62 5.93 4.58 2.03
CA SER A 62 6.93 3.83 2.79
C SER A 62 7.62 2.77 1.93
N MET A 63 6.96 2.29 0.87
CA MET A 63 7.58 1.44 -0.14
C MET A 63 8.24 2.29 -1.21
N GLU A 64 9.56 2.45 -1.17
CA GLU A 64 10.31 2.91 -2.33
C GLU A 64 10.20 1.86 -3.44
N ILE A 65 9.84 2.31 -4.65
CA ILE A 65 9.79 1.43 -5.82
C ILE A 65 11.21 1.39 -6.37
N SER A 66 11.90 0.27 -6.22
CA SER A 66 13.03 -0.03 -7.11
C SER A 66 12.48 -0.17 -8.52
N ASP A 67 13.13 0.46 -9.50
CA ASP A 67 12.68 0.55 -10.89
C ASP A 67 12.45 -0.82 -11.57
N ASP A 68 12.90 -1.91 -10.96
CA ASP A 68 12.92 -3.27 -11.51
C ASP A 68 11.60 -4.09 -11.35
N TRP A 69 10.45 -3.47 -11.09
CA TRP A 69 9.20 -4.22 -10.85
C TRP A 69 8.17 -4.12 -12.00
N GLU A 70 8.21 -5.06 -12.94
CA GLU A 70 7.23 -5.23 -14.03
C GLU A 70 5.80 -5.59 -13.56
N GLY A 71 5.61 -5.94 -12.27
CA GLY A 71 4.34 -6.46 -11.74
C GLY A 71 3.45 -5.43 -11.03
N SER A 72 3.75 -4.14 -11.11
CA SER A 72 2.81 -3.08 -10.71
C SER A 72 2.25 -2.53 -12.01
N GLY A 73 0.93 -2.59 -12.19
CA GLY A 73 0.24 -2.09 -13.39
C GLY A 73 0.35 -0.57 -13.59
N ARG A 74 1.42 0.08 -13.13
CA ARG A 74 1.77 1.48 -13.37
C ARG A 74 2.61 1.73 -14.62
N LYS A 75 2.94 0.70 -15.41
CA LYS A 75 3.56 0.92 -16.73
C LYS A 75 2.66 1.73 -17.70
N TYR A 76 1.41 2.02 -17.32
CA TYR A 76 0.42 2.72 -18.15
C TYR A 76 -0.11 4.04 -17.56
N LEU A 77 0.56 4.64 -16.57
CA LEU A 77 0.12 5.90 -15.94
C LEU A 77 1.19 7.02 -16.00
N MET A 78 2.06 6.94 -17.00
CA MET A 78 2.92 8.05 -17.42
C MET A 78 2.73 8.27 -18.93
N ASP A 79 1.50 8.59 -19.32
CA ASP A 79 1.16 9.27 -20.58
C ASP A 79 0.20 10.43 -20.23
#